data_AF-A0A6H5H8U3-F1
#
_entry.id   AF-A0A6H5H8U3-F1
#
_cell.length_a   1.000
_cell.length_b   1.000
_cell.length_c   1.000
_cell.angle_alpha   90.00
_cell.angle_beta   90.00
_cell.angle_gamma   90.00
#
_symmetry.space_group_name_H-M   'P 1'
#
loop_
_entity.id
_entity.type
_entity.pdbx_description
1 polymer ?
#
loop_
_entity_poly.entity_id
_entity_poly.type
_entity_poly.pdbx_seq_one_letter_code
_entity_poly.pdbx_strand_id
1 'polypeptide(L)' 'MHKKGREQSEKICYGGCVCKRGFVLDSASGACVRPEECPCHHGGRSYGDGRVIQKLCNT' A
#
# COMPACT_ATOMS: atom_id res chain seq x y z
N MET A 1 -13.69 -3.25 36.88
CA MET A 1 -13.90 -4.04 35.66
C MET A 1 -13.62 -3.18 34.42
N HIS A 2 -12.36 -2.89 34.11
CA HIS A 2 -11.99 -2.18 32.88
C HIS A 2 -11.13 -3.11 32.03
N LYS A 3 -11.78 -3.90 31.16
CA LYS A 3 -11.08 -4.63 30.08
C LYS A 3 -10.61 -3.59 29.05
N LYS A 4 -9.35 -3.16 29.15
CA LYS A 4 -8.67 -2.45 28.06
C LYS A 4 -8.46 -3.48 26.94
N GLY A 5 -9.21 -3.31 25.85
CA GLY A 5 -8.99 -4.03 24.59
C GLY A 5 -7.54 -3.86 24.16
N ARG A 6 -6.96 -4.91 23.59
CA ARG A 6 -5.53 -5.02 23.30
C ARG A 6 -5.04 -3.82 22.50
N GLU A 7 -4.22 -3.02 23.17
CA GLU A 7 -3.36 -1.98 22.62
C GLU A 7 -2.51 -2.60 21.50
N GLN A 8 -2.30 -1.84 20.42
CA GLN A 8 -1.71 -2.28 19.15
C GLN A 8 -0.66 -3.38 19.32
N SER A 9 -0.93 -4.54 18.69
CA SER A 9 -0.02 -5.68 18.66
C SER A 9 1.39 -5.19 18.36
N GLU A 10 2.29 -5.37 19.32
CA GLU A 10 3.72 -5.27 19.10
C GLU A 10 4.01 -6.01 17.78
N LYS A 11 4.42 -5.27 16.75
CA LYS A 11 4.60 -5.83 15.41
C LYS A 11 5.81 -6.74 15.50
N ILE A 12 5.57 -8.03 15.74
CA ILE A 12 6.60 -9.05 15.73
C ILE A 12 7.13 -9.08 14.29
N CYS A 13 8.30 -8.51 14.08
CA CYS A 13 9.02 -8.60 12.82
C CYS A 13 9.60 -10.02 12.72
N TYR A 14 9.24 -10.73 11.66
CA TYR A 14 9.85 -12.02 11.34
C TYR A 14 11.01 -11.81 10.36
N GLY A 15 11.97 -12.74 10.35
CA GLY A 15 13.04 -12.73 9.36
C GLY A 15 12.48 -12.84 7.94
N GLY A 16 12.85 -11.91 7.07
CA GLY A 16 12.38 -11.87 5.68
C GLY A 16 13.13 -10.81 4.86
N CYS A 17 12.88 -10.81 3.55
CA CYS A 17 13.42 -9.81 2.64
C CYS A 17 12.51 -8.59 2.59
N VAL A 18 13.12 -7.40 2.53
CA VAL A 18 12.41 -6.14 2.33
C VAL A 18 13.03 -5.40 1.15
N CYS A 19 12.24 -4.54 0.50
CA CYS A 19 12.76 -3.66 -0.53
C CYS A 19 13.81 -2.71 0.05
N LYS A 20 14.79 -2.33 -0.78
CA LYS A 20 15.78 -1.31 -0.43
C LYS A 20 15.08 0.00 -0.06
N ARG A 21 15.76 0.84 0.73
CA ARG A 21 15.26 2.19 1.04
C ARG A 21 14.94 2.95 -0.26
N GLY A 22 13.78 3.59 -0.29
CA GLY A 22 13.30 4.33 -1.46
C GLY A 22 12.54 3.48 -2.49
N PHE A 23 12.35 2.18 -2.25
CA PHE A 23 11.54 1.30 -3.09
C PHE A 23 10.37 0.71 -2.32
N VAL A 24 9.30 0.39 -3.03
CA VAL A 24 8.08 -0.25 -2.49
C VAL A 24 7.83 -1.56 -3.22
N LEU A 25 7.26 -2.55 -2.52
CA LEU A 25 6.90 -3.83 -3.12
C LEU A 25 5.61 -3.65 -3.93
N ASP A 26 5.70 -3.76 -5.25
CA ASP A 26 4.53 -3.84 -6.09
C ASP A 26 3.85 -5.21 -5.90
N SER A 27 2.61 -5.18 -5.44
CA SER A 27 1.87 -6.41 -5.13
C SER A 27 1.42 -7.17 -6.38
N ALA A 28 1.40 -6.51 -7.54
CA ALA A 28 1.01 -7.13 -8.80
C ALA A 28 2.17 -7.93 -9.44
N SER A 29 3.37 -7.36 -9.48
CA SER A 29 4.57 -7.98 -10.06
C SER A 29 5.44 -8.73 -9.04
N GLY A 30 5.29 -8.42 -7.74
CA GLY A 30 6.18 -8.91 -6.70
C GLY A 30 7.58 -8.28 -6.72
N ALA A 31 7.79 -7.23 -7.51
CA ALA A 31 9.06 -6.53 -7.63
C ALA A 31 9.12 -5.27 -6.76
N CYS A 32 10.34 -4.85 -6.41
CA CYS A 32 10.55 -3.56 -5.76
C CYS A 32 10.63 -2.45 -6.81
N VAL A 33 9.67 -1.53 -6.82
CA VAL A 33 9.56 -0.41 -7.76
C VAL A 33 9.72 0.94 -7.04
N ARG A 34 9.95 2.04 -7.77
CA ARG A 34 9.93 3.37 -7.13
C ARG A 34 8.49 3.73 -6.71
N PRO A 35 8.30 4.56 -5.68
CA PRO A 35 6.96 5.01 -5.27
C PRO A 35 6.15 5.63 -6.41
N GLU A 36 6.82 6.34 -7.33
CA GLU A 36 6.23 6.98 -8.51
C GLU A 36 5.75 5.96 -9.56
N GLU A 37 6.30 4.74 -9.56
CA GLU A 37 5.94 3.66 -10.48
C GLU A 37 4.86 2.75 -9.88
N CYS A 38 4.49 2.96 -8.62
CA CYS A 38 3.51 2.14 -7.91
C CYS A 38 2.09 2.46 -8.41
N PRO A 39 1.34 1.49 -8.96
CA PRO A 39 0.00 1.74 -9.46
C PRO A 39 -0.97 2.07 -8.31
N CYS A 40 -1.83 3.06 -8.53
CA CYS A 40 -2.93 3.38 -7.64
C CYS A 40 -4.10 2.42 -7.85
N HIS A 41 -4.72 1.92 -6.79
CA HIS A 41 -5.86 1.01 -6.89
C HIS A 41 -7.17 1.72 -6.52
N HIS A 42 -8.14 1.74 -7.45
CA HIS A 42 -9.46 2.33 -7.21
C HIS A 42 -10.59 1.53 -7.87
N GLY A 43 -11.62 1.19 -7.10
CA GLY A 43 -12.77 0.41 -7.62
C GLY A 43 -12.37 -0.95 -8.20
N GLY A 44 -11.36 -1.61 -7.62
CA GLY A 44 -10.85 -2.91 -8.09
C GLY A 44 -9.98 -2.85 -9.35
N ARG A 45 -9.60 -1.66 -9.83
CA ARG A 45 -8.73 -1.46 -10.99
C ARG A 45 -7.43 -0.77 -10.58
N SER A 46 -6.35 -1.08 -11.30
CA SER A 46 -5.04 -0.44 -11.15
C SER A 46 -4.89 0.71 -12.15
N TYR A 47 -4.31 1.82 -11.71
CA TYR A 47 -4.12 3.05 -12.46
C TYR A 47 -2.65 3.46 -12.34
N GLY A 48 -2.00 3.78 -13.46
CA GLY A 48 -0.67 4.37 -13.43
C GLY A 48 -0.67 5.76 -12.80
N ASP A 49 0.53 6.25 -12.49
CA ASP A 49 0.74 7.60 -11.99
C ASP A 49 0.15 8.66 -12.93
N GLY A 50 -0.39 9.74 -12.36
CA GLY A 50 -1.00 10.85 -13.10
C GLY A 50 -2.38 10.55 -13.72
N ARG A 51 -2.94 9.35 -13.57
CA ARG A 51 -4.25 9.03 -14.15
C ARG A 51 -5.40 9.60 -13.32
N VAL A 52 -6.20 10.48 -13.93
CA VAL A 52 -7.38 11.08 -13.30
C VAL A 52 -8.54 10.09 -13.30
N ILE A 53 -9.08 9.80 -12.12
CA ILE A 53 -10.29 8.98 -11.97
C ILE A 53 -11.49 9.92 -11.97
N GLN A 54 -12.24 9.92 -13.08
CA GLN A 54 -13.51 10.62 -13.19
C GLN A 54 -14.56 9.94 -12.30
N LYS A 55 -14.78 10.49 -11.11
CA LYS A 55 -15.93 10.16 -10.26
C LYS A 55 -17.06 11.13 -10.61
N LEU A 56 -18.29 10.62 -10.70
CA LEU A 56 -19.49 11.43 -10.99
C LEU A 56 -19.66 12.68 -10.08
N CYS A 57 -18.99 12.71 -8.92
CA CYS A 57 -19.04 13.80 -7.94
C CYS A 57 -17.77 14.70 -7.95
N ASN A 58 -16.78 14.45 -8.82
CA ASN A 58 -15.63 15.34 -9.03
C ASN A 58 -15.87 16.19 -10.30
N THR A 59 -16.91 17.02 -10.27
CA THR A 59 -17.14 18.10 -11.24
C THR A 59 -16.92 19.43 -10.54
#